data_AF-F5YHN8-F1
#
_entry.id   AF-F5YHN8-F1
#
_cell.length_a   1.000
_cell.length_b   1.000
_cell.length_c   1.000
_cell.angle_alpha   90.00
_cell.angle_beta   90.00
_cell.angle_gamma   90.00
#
_symmetry.space_group_name_H-M   'P 1'
#
loop_
_entity.id
_entity.type
_entity.pdbx_description
1 polymer ?
#
loop_
_entity_poly.entity_id
_entity_poly.type
_entity_poly.pdbx_seq_one_letter_code
_entity_poly.pdbx_strand_id
1 'polypeptide(L)' 'MAKPIAKITLLDIFLALEHGHLFKTEIDFIVEDSRIEQFKEVLMGRMQDAEDAMKQSLAKTTLADIAKDIVAAVYEK' A
#
# COMPACT_ATOMS: atom_id res chain seq x y z
N MET A 1 -9.38 7.66 20.02
CA MET A 1 -8.40 8.68 20.45
C MET A 1 -7.74 9.26 19.21
N ALA A 2 -7.65 10.58 19.08
CA ALA A 2 -6.99 11.21 17.93
C ALA A 2 -5.46 11.05 18.02
N LYS A 3 -4.80 10.68 16.91
CA LYS A 3 -3.33 10.64 16.82
C LYS A 3 -2.80 12.05 16.47
N PRO A 4 -1.64 12.48 17.01
CA PRO A 4 -0.95 13.67 16.51
C PRO A 4 -0.59 13.54 15.03
N ILE A 5 -0.59 14.64 14.26
CA ILE A 5 -0.29 14.62 12.81
C ILE A 5 1.10 14.03 12.49
N ALA A 6 2.08 14.20 13.39
CA ALA A 6 3.42 13.61 13.29
C ALA A 6 3.44 12.07 13.46
N LYS A 7 2.30 11.46 13.80
CA LYS A 7 2.12 10.01 13.93
C LYS A 7 1.07 9.45 12.97
N ILE A 8 0.48 10.29 12.12
CA ILE A 8 -0.46 9.85 11.08
C ILE A 8 0.36 9.70 9.81
N THR A 9 0.52 8.46 9.37
CA THR A 9 1.24 8.10 8.15
C THR A 9 0.31 8.15 6.93
N LEU A 10 0.89 8.19 5.73
CA LEU A 10 0.12 7.98 4.51
C LEU A 10 -0.53 6.59 4.48
N LEU A 11 0.06 5.59 5.15
CA LEU A 11 -0.55 4.27 5.30
C LEU A 11 -1.83 4.35 6.15
N ASP A 12 -1.85 5.12 7.24
CA ASP A 12 -3.07 5.31 8.06
C ASP A 12 -4.21 5.91 7.23
N ILE A 13 -3.89 6.85 6.33
CA ILE A 13 -4.88 7.46 5.42
C ILE A 13 -5.34 6.46 4.37
N PHE A 14 -4.39 5.75 3.75
CA PHE A 14 -4.68 4.73 2.75
C PHE A 14 -5.64 3.66 3.32
N LEU A 15 -5.36 3.13 4.51
CA LEU A 15 -6.21 2.11 5.16
C LEU A 15 -7.58 2.65 5.62
N ALA A 16 -7.71 3.96 5.79
CA ALA A 16 -8.99 4.59 6.11
C ALA A 16 -9.90 4.76 4.88
N LEU A 17 -9.32 4.79 3.68
CA LEU A 17 -10.03 4.96 2.41
C LEU A 17 -10.26 3.63 1.68
N GLU A 18 -9.25 2.77 1.69
CA GLU A 18 -9.25 1.49 0.99
C GLU A 18 -9.46 0.34 1.98
N HIS A 19 -10.47 -0.49 1.70
CA HIS A 19 -10.78 -1.68 2.50
C HIS A 19 -10.47 -2.95 1.71
N GLY A 20 -9.66 -3.84 2.30
CA GLY A 20 -9.30 -5.13 1.71
C GLY A 20 -7.92 -5.15 1.05
N HIS A 21 -7.66 -6.21 0.27
CA HIS A 21 -6.44 -6.34 -0.53
C HIS A 21 -6.50 -5.41 -1.74
N LEU A 22 -5.37 -4.77 -2.07
CA LEU A 22 -5.26 -3.90 -3.23
C LEU A 22 -5.34 -4.71 -4.53
N PHE A 23 -4.67 -5.86 -4.53
CA PHE A 23 -4.71 -6.79 -5.65
C PHE A 23 -5.74 -7.88 -5.39
N LYS A 24 -6.72 -7.97 -6.28
CA LYS A 24 -7.65 -9.10 -6.30
C LYS A 24 -6.89 -10.33 -6.80
N THR A 25 -6.68 -11.29 -5.91
CA THR A 25 -5.94 -12.52 -6.19
C THR A 25 -6.85 -13.71 -6.55
N GLU A 26 -8.17 -13.52 -6.52
CA GLU A 26 -9.15 -14.49 -7.00
C GLU A 26 -9.12 -14.53 -8.55
N ILE A 27 -8.11 -15.22 -9.10
CA ILE A 27 -7.98 -15.46 -10.54
C ILE A 27 -8.34 -16.91 -10.82
N ASP A 28 -9.51 -17.12 -11.42
CA ASP A 28 -9.92 -18.42 -11.92
C ASP A 28 -9.24 -18.71 -13.27
N PHE A 29 -8.11 -19.40 -13.20
CA PHE A 29 -7.48 -19.98 -14.38
C PHE A 29 -8.28 -21.21 -14.81
N ILE A 30 -8.97 -21.12 -15.95
CA ILE A 30 -9.66 -22.26 -16.59
C ILE A 30 -8.64 -23.03 -17.42
N VAL A 31 -7.74 -23.75 -16.75
CA VAL A 31 -6.73 -24.58 -17.43
C VAL A 31 -6.45 -25.82 -16.57
N GLU A 32 -6.58 -27.00 -17.18
CA GLU A 32 -6.37 -28.30 -16.53
C GLU A 32 -4.90 -28.72 -16.60
N ASP A 33 -4.05 -28.09 -15.78
CA ASP A 33 -2.63 -28.45 -15.64
C ASP A 33 -2.22 -28.41 -14.17
N SER A 34 -1.58 -29.48 -13.68
CA SER A 34 -1.15 -29.59 -12.28
C SER A 34 -0.10 -28.55 -11.87
N ARG A 35 0.60 -27.94 -12.83
CA ARG A 35 1.57 -26.86 -12.59
C ARG A 35 0.89 -25.52 -12.29
N ILE A 36 -0.40 -25.38 -12.57
CA ILE A 36 -1.10 -24.11 -12.43
C ILE A 36 -1.36 -23.74 -10.98
N GLU A 37 -1.56 -24.71 -10.10
CA GLU A 37 -1.69 -24.41 -8.67
C GLU A 37 -0.39 -23.82 -8.10
N GLN A 38 0.77 -24.38 -8.46
CA GLN A 38 2.08 -23.80 -8.08
C GLN A 38 2.28 -22.41 -8.71
N PHE A 39 1.87 -22.23 -9.97
CA PHE A 39 1.94 -20.93 -10.62
C PHE A 39 1.06 -19.88 -9.92
N LYS A 40 -0.17 -20.25 -9.53
CA LYS A 40 -1.09 -19.39 -8.76
C LYS A 40 -0.46 -18.97 -7.45
N GLU A 41 0.08 -19.92 -6.67
CA GLU A 41 0.73 -19.61 -5.40
C GLU A 41 1.88 -18.62 -5.57
N VAL A 42 2.76 -18.86 -6.54
CA VAL A 42 3.89 -17.95 -6.84
C VAL A 42 3.39 -16.58 -7.27
N LEU A 43 2.40 -16.52 -8.17
CA LEU A 43 1.81 -15.27 -8.64
C LEU A 43 1.20 -14.48 -7.48
N MET A 44 0.36 -15.11 -6.66
CA MET A 44 -0.24 -14.47 -5.49
C MET A 44 0.81 -13.95 -4.52
N GLY A 45 1.88 -14.72 -4.29
CA GLY A 45 3.03 -14.28 -3.49
C GLY A 45 3.66 -13.00 -4.03
N ARG A 46 3.86 -12.90 -5.35
CA ARG A 46 4.41 -11.67 -5.97
C ARG A 46 3.48 -10.47 -5.86
N MET A 47 2.17 -10.69 -5.96
CA MET A 47 1.19 -9.61 -5.78
C MET A 47 1.19 -9.12 -4.32
N GLN A 48 1.27 -10.04 -3.35
CA GLN A 48 1.38 -9.70 -1.94
C GLN A 48 2.69 -8.96 -1.62
N ASP A 49 3.83 -9.44 -2.14
CA ASP A 49 5.13 -8.76 -2.00
C ASP A 49 5.07 -7.30 -2.46
N ALA A 50 4.42 -7.06 -3.61
CA ALA A 50 4.25 -5.72 -4.16
C ALA A 50 3.33 -4.84 -3.28
N GLU A 51 2.22 -5.39 -2.78
CA GLU A 51 1.32 -4.68 -1.87
C GLU A 51 2.02 -4.31 -0.57
N ASP A 52 2.82 -5.22 -0.01
CA ASP A 52 3.56 -4.98 1.23
C ASP A 52 4.66 -3.93 1.02
N ALA A 53 5.39 -3.98 -0.09
CA ALA A 53 6.39 -2.96 -0.43
C ALA A 53 5.76 -1.57 -0.57
N MET A 54 4.58 -1.48 -1.19
CA MET A 54 3.82 -0.23 -1.28
C MET A 54 3.41 0.26 0.12
N LYS A 55 2.80 -0.61 0.95
CA LYS A 55 2.38 -0.25 2.32
C LYS A 55 3.57 0.21 3.18
N GLN A 56 4.71 -0.47 3.08
CA GLN A 56 5.94 -0.08 3.75
C GLN A 56 6.45 1.28 3.29
N SER A 57 6.30 1.63 2.01
CA SER A 57 6.64 2.95 1.49
C SER A 57 5.75 4.03 2.11
N LEU A 58 4.43 3.82 2.10
CA LEU A 58 3.45 4.77 2.66
C LEU A 58 3.62 4.97 4.18
N ALA A 59 4.08 3.96 4.91
CA ALA A 59 4.33 4.05 6.35
C ALA A 59 5.49 5.00 6.71
N LYS A 60 6.36 5.37 5.76
CA LYS A 60 7.54 6.21 6.01
C LYS A 60 7.23 7.71 6.03
N THR A 61 6.12 8.13 5.46
CA THR A 61 5.76 9.55 5.32
C THR A 61 4.60 9.89 6.23
N THR A 62 4.76 10.92 7.04
CA THR A 62 3.72 11.44 7.94
C THR A 62 3.04 12.69 7.38
N LEU A 63 1.87 13.04 7.92
CA LEU A 63 1.23 14.32 7.62
C LEU A 63 2.08 15.53 8.03
N ALA A 64 2.95 15.38 9.03
CA ALA A 64 3.88 16.46 9.41
C ALA A 64 4.95 16.69 8.33
N ASP A 65 5.43 15.65 7.67
CA ASP A 65 6.39 15.77 6.56
C ASP A 65 5.75 16.53 5.39
N ILE A 66 4.51 16.18 5.04
CA ILE A 66 3.75 16.87 3.98
C ILE A 66 3.51 18.34 4.33
N ALA A 67 3.16 18.64 5.59
CA ALA A 67 2.96 20.02 6.03
C ALA A 67 4.25 20.85 5.90
N LYS A 68 5.42 20.24 6.18
CA LYS A 68 6.71 20.88 6.00
C LYS A 68 7.00 21.21 4.53
N ASP A 69 6.72 20.28 3.62
CA ASP A 69 6.91 20.47 2.18
C ASP A 69 6.05 21.61 1.64
N ILE A 70 4.80 21.73 2.11
CA ILE A 70 3.89 22.84 1.74
C ILE A 70 4.45 24.18 2.22
N VAL A 71 4.93 24.26 3.47
CA VAL A 71 5.52 25.48 4.02
C VAL A 71 6.76 25.89 3.21
N ALA A 72 7.66 24.96 2.91
CA ALA A 72 8.83 25.23 2.08
C ALA A 72 8.41 25.78 0.70
N ALA A 73 7.45 25.13 0.03
CA ALA A 73 6.97 25.55 -1.29
C ALA A 73 6.29 26.94 -1.32
N VAL A 74 5.74 27.41 -0.20
CA VAL A 74 5.05 28.70 -0.08
C VAL A 74 6.01 29.84 0.26
N TYR A 75 7.00 29.58 1.12
CA TYR A 75 7.89 30.62 1.67
C TYR A 75 9.28 30.69 1.00
N GLU A 76 9.66 29.72 0.17
CA GLU A 76 10.92 29.75 -0.61
C GLU A 76 10.71 30.18 -2.07
N LYS A 77 9.56 30.78 -2.40
CA LYS A 77 9.31 31.51 -3.65
C LYS A 77 9.50 33.01 -3.47
#